data_AF-A0A7W1SPU6-F1
#
_entry.id   AF-A0A7W1SPU6-F1
#
_cell.length_a   1.000
_cell.length_b   1.000
_cell.length_c   1.000
_cell.angle_alpha   90.00
_cell.angle_beta   90.00
_cell.angle_gamma   90.00
#
_symmetry.space_group_name_H-M   'P 1'
#
loop_
_entity.id
_entity.type
_entity.pdbx_description
1 polymer ?
#
loop_
_entity_poly.entity_id
_entity_poly.type
_entity_poly.pdbx_seq_one_letter_code
_entity_poly.pdbx_strand_id
1 'polypeptide(L)'
;MDSVQDKKMIVEIWSDVMCPFCYIGKRNYEKALKQFADSNNIEIVWKSFLLSPDMPEDIGKQTNVYQYVANLKGISYEQSVKMHEAVVQMAKLAGLEYNFDKTVVANSFNAHRI
;
A
#
# COMPACT_ATOMS: atom_id res chain seq x y z
N MET A 1 27.76 -30.59 16.81
CA MET A 1 28.00 -29.59 15.75
C MET A 1 26.76 -28.75 15.70
N ASP A 2 26.67 -27.78 16.61
CA ASP A 2 25.52 -26.91 16.71
C ASP A 2 25.65 -25.88 15.59
N SER A 3 24.75 -25.98 14.62
CA SER A 3 24.61 -24.97 13.57
C SER A 3 24.28 -23.65 14.26
N VAL A 4 25.23 -22.71 14.28
CA VAL A 4 24.94 -21.32 14.60
C VAL A 4 23.93 -20.85 13.58
N GLN A 5 22.68 -20.71 14.01
CA GLN A 5 21.63 -20.17 13.19
C GLN A 5 21.91 -18.68 13.04
N ASP A 6 22.40 -18.27 11.86
CA ASP A 6 22.62 -16.87 11.54
C ASP A 6 21.32 -16.10 11.77
N LYS A 7 21.27 -15.33 12.85
CA LYS A 7 20.06 -14.61 13.27
C LYS A 7 19.89 -13.41 12.33
N LYS A 8 19.01 -13.56 11.36
CA LYS A 8 18.60 -12.45 10.48
C LYS A 8 17.87 -11.36 11.28
N MET A 9 18.03 -10.12 10.84
CA MET A 9 17.22 -9.01 11.30
C MET A 9 15.86 -9.07 10.62
N ILE A 10 14.80 -9.15 11.43
CA ILE A 10 13.42 -9.20 10.94
C ILE A 10 12.93 -7.78 10.66
N VAL A 11 12.40 -7.55 9.47
CA VAL A 11 11.66 -6.36 9.07
C VAL A 11 10.22 -6.75 8.83
N GLU A 12 9.34 -6.36 9.75
CA GLU A 12 7.90 -6.57 9.61
C GLU A 12 7.28 -5.42 8.81
N ILE A 13 6.54 -5.75 7.76
CA ILE A 13 5.88 -4.78 6.88
C ILE A 13 4.37 -4.99 6.95
N TRP A 14 3.67 -4.07 7.61
CA TRP A 14 2.22 -3.99 7.59
C TRP A 14 1.78 -3.24 6.33
N SER A 15 0.95 -3.89 5.52
CA SER A 15 0.49 -3.33 4.25
C SER A 15 -0.96 -3.68 4.01
N ASP A 16 -1.68 -2.78 3.35
CA ASP A 16 -3.00 -3.02 2.79
C ASP A 16 -2.94 -2.97 1.26
N VAL A 17 -3.70 -3.82 0.56
CA VAL A 17 -3.76 -3.82 -0.91
C VAL A 17 -4.50 -2.59 -1.46
N MET A 18 -5.40 -1.98 -0.69
CA MET A 18 -6.08 -0.73 -1.09
C MET A 18 -5.22 0.53 -0.91
N CYS A 19 -4.05 0.40 -0.27
CA CYS A 19 -3.20 1.51 0.10
C CYS A 19 -2.23 1.89 -1.05
N PRO A 20 -2.40 3.03 -1.73
CA PRO A 20 -1.49 3.42 -2.81
C PRO A 20 -0.06 3.65 -2.31
N PHE A 21 0.10 4.22 -1.11
CA PHE A 21 1.42 4.47 -0.53
C PHE A 21 2.17 3.19 -0.17
N CYS A 22 1.46 2.09 0.11
CA CYS A 22 2.08 0.84 0.51
C CYS A 22 2.79 0.19 -0.68
N TYR A 23 2.23 0.30 -1.90
CA TYR A 23 2.90 -0.18 -3.10
C TYR A 23 4.06 0.74 -3.54
N ILE A 24 3.92 2.07 -3.38
CA ILE A 24 5.04 3.02 -3.53
C ILE A 24 6.17 2.67 -2.55
N GLY A 25 5.83 2.47 -1.28
CA GLY A 25 6.76 2.12 -0.21
C GLY A 25 7.49 0.80 -0.51
N LYS A 26 6.77 -0.23 -0.97
CA LYS A 26 7.38 -1.49 -1.42
C LYS A 26 8.45 -1.28 -2.48
N ARG A 27 8.17 -0.50 -3.52
CA ARG A 27 9.15 -0.23 -4.59
C ARG A 27 10.37 0.54 -4.08
N ASN A 28 10.17 1.53 -3.21
CA ASN A 28 11.26 2.28 -2.63
C ASN A 28 12.10 1.42 -1.67
N TYR A 29 11.46 0.58 -0.86
CA TYR A 29 12.13 -0.38 0.02
C TYR A 29 12.95 -1.39 -0.77
N GLU A 30 12.41 -1.97 -1.84
CA GLU A 30 13.15 -2.86 -2.73
C GLU A 30 14.38 -2.19 -3.36
N LYS A 31 14.25 -0.93 -3.78
CA LYS A 31 15.39 -0.14 -4.30
C LYS A 31 16.46 0.10 -3.23
N ALA A 32 16.05 0.39 -1.99
CA ALA A 32 16.96 0.58 -0.87
C ALA A 32 17.67 -0.73 -0.49
N LEU A 33 16.93 -1.84 -0.43
CA LEU A 33 17.46 -3.15 -0.08
C LEU A 33 18.53 -3.63 -1.08
N LYS A 34 18.35 -3.33 -2.38
CA LYS A 34 19.38 -3.62 -3.41
C LYS A 34 20.70 -2.87 -3.21
N GLN A 35 20.66 -1.72 -2.54
CA GLN A 35 21.83 -0.89 -2.25
C GLN A 35 22.38 -1.16 -0.83
N PHE A 36 21.64 -1.90 -0.02
CA PHE A 36 22.03 -2.19 1.35
C PHE A 36 23.02 -3.36 1.38
N ALA A 37 24.24 -3.08 1.85
CA ALA A 37 25.35 -4.03 1.84
C ALA A 37 25.03 -5.34 2.57
N ASP A 38 24.22 -5.28 3.63
CA ASP A 38 23.88 -6.44 4.47
C ASP A 38 22.47 -6.99 4.20
N SER A 39 21.96 -6.79 2.99
CA SER A 39 20.60 -7.22 2.59
C SER A 39 20.35 -8.72 2.72
N ASN A 40 21.39 -9.56 2.66
CA ASN A 40 21.27 -11.01 2.85
C ASN A 40 20.88 -11.40 4.29
N ASN A 41 21.16 -10.54 5.26
CA ASN A 41 20.82 -10.73 6.68
C ASN A 41 19.46 -10.13 7.05
N ILE A 42 18.69 -9.64 6.08
CA ILE A 42 17.32 -9.18 6.30
C ILE A 42 16.33 -10.33 6.03
N GLU A 43 15.41 -10.54 6.96
CA GLU A 43 14.22 -11.37 6.78
C GLU A 43 12.99 -10.45 6.72
N ILE A 44 12.25 -10.50 5.63
CA ILE A 44 11.04 -9.69 5.46
C ILE A 44 9.83 -10.53 5.85
N VAL A 45 9.02 -10.01 6.78
CA VAL A 45 7.77 -10.63 7.19
C VAL A 45 6.61 -9.70 6.85
N TRP A 46 5.75 -10.13 5.92
CA TRP A 46 4.56 -9.37 5.56
C TRP A 46 3.44 -9.59 6.57
N LYS A 47 2.76 -8.51 6.95
CA LYS A 47 1.62 -8.51 7.86
C LYS A 47 0.44 -7.83 7.17
N SER A 48 -0.73 -8.46 7.25
CA SER A 48 -1.96 -7.85 6.76
C SER A 48 -2.34 -6.64 7.62
N PHE A 49 -2.84 -5.60 6.95
CA PHE A 49 -3.43 -4.43 7.58
C PHE A 49 -4.71 -4.06 6.83
N LEU A 50 -5.74 -3.62 7.55
CA LEU A 50 -6.99 -3.12 6.97
C LEU A 50 -7.09 -1.62 7.27
N LEU A 51 -7.01 -0.78 6.24
CA LEU A 51 -7.23 0.67 6.35
C LEU A 51 -8.67 1.02 6.71
N SER A 52 -9.62 0.15 6.35
CA SER A 52 -11.04 0.34 6.60
C SER A 52 -11.65 -1.01 7.03
N PRO A 53 -11.37 -1.48 8.26
CA PRO A 53 -11.80 -2.79 8.72
C PRO A 53 -13.34 -2.92 8.80
N ASP A 54 -14.03 -1.81 9.05
CA ASP A 54 -15.50 -1.77 9.16
C ASP A 54 -16.20 -1.52 7.81
N MET A 55 -15.44 -1.45 6.70
CA MET A 55 -16.03 -1.30 5.37
C MET A 55 -16.89 -2.54 5.06
N PRO A 56 -18.15 -2.42 4.63
CA PRO A 56 -18.92 -3.59 4.21
C PRO A 56 -18.33 -4.22 2.94
N GLU A 57 -18.55 -5.52 2.70
CA GLU A 57 -18.10 -6.17 1.45
C GLU A 57 -18.83 -5.59 0.23
N ASP A 58 -20.14 -5.37 0.35
CA ASP A 58 -20.93 -4.61 -0.62
C ASP A 58 -21.00 -3.14 -0.18
N ILE A 59 -20.17 -2.31 -0.81
CA ILE A 59 -20.14 -0.86 -0.56
C ILE A 59 -21.17 -0.09 -1.41
N GLY A 60 -22.01 -0.79 -2.16
CA GLY A 60 -22.98 -0.22 -3.09
C GLY A 60 -22.32 0.53 -4.27
N LYS A 61 -23.13 1.35 -4.96
CA LYS A 61 -22.64 2.22 -6.04
C LYS A 61 -21.86 3.41 -5.47
N GLN A 62 -20.60 3.21 -5.14
CA GLN A 62 -19.65 4.31 -4.96
C GLN A 62 -19.39 4.98 -6.31
N THR A 63 -19.35 6.31 -6.35
CA THR A 63 -19.19 7.09 -7.59
C THR A 63 -17.79 6.94 -8.20
N ASN A 64 -16.74 7.07 -7.39
CA ASN A 64 -15.34 6.81 -7.74
C ASN A 64 -14.44 6.99 -6.49
N VAL A 65 -13.15 6.65 -6.61
CA VAL A 65 -12.18 6.76 -5.50
C VAL A 65 -12.00 8.21 -5.01
N TYR A 66 -12.08 9.20 -5.90
CA TYR A 66 -11.92 10.61 -5.53
C TYR A 66 -13.04 11.06 -4.59
N GLN A 67 -14.30 10.75 -4.92
CA GLN A 67 -15.45 11.06 -4.07
C GLN A 67 -15.40 10.26 -2.77
N TYR A 68 -15.01 8.99 -2.82
CA TYR A 68 -14.83 8.17 -1.62
C TYR A 68 -13.85 8.82 -0.63
N VAL A 69 -12.66 9.20 -1.10
CA VAL A 69 -11.65 9.86 -0.26
C VAL A 69 -12.10 11.26 0.19
N ALA A 70 -12.82 12.00 -0.67
CA ALA A 70 -13.36 13.31 -0.31
C ALA A 70 -14.33 13.19 0.89
N ASN A 71 -15.26 12.23 0.82
CA ASN A 71 -16.20 11.95 1.89
C ASN A 71 -15.48 11.47 3.15
N LEU A 72 -14.55 10.52 3.01
CA LEU A 72 -13.80 9.95 4.12
C LEU A 72 -13.01 11.02 4.90
N LYS A 73 -12.44 12.00 4.19
CA LYS A 73 -11.60 13.05 4.79
C LYS A 73 -12.34 14.36 5.10
N GLY A 74 -13.61 14.49 4.71
CA GLY A 74 -14.38 15.73 4.86
C GLY A 74 -13.81 16.90 4.05
N ILE A 75 -13.33 16.63 2.83
CA ILE A 75 -12.73 17.62 1.92
C ILE A 75 -13.52 17.74 0.62
N SER A 76 -13.24 18.76 -0.19
CA SER A 76 -13.87 18.90 -1.51
C SER A 76 -13.39 17.82 -2.49
N TYR A 77 -14.21 17.55 -3.52
CA TYR A 77 -13.84 16.63 -4.59
C TYR A 77 -12.57 17.08 -5.31
N GLU A 78 -12.45 18.38 -5.59
CA GLU A 78 -11.29 18.98 -6.27
C GLU A 78 -10.02 18.86 -5.42
N GLN A 79 -10.14 19.01 -4.10
CA GLN A 79 -9.03 18.76 -3.18
C GLN A 79 -8.61 17.29 -3.23
N SER A 80 -9.56 16.36 -3.23
CA SER A 80 -9.28 14.92 -3.36
C SER A 80 -8.58 14.60 -4.69
N VAL A 81 -9.04 15.15 -5.83
CA VAL A 81 -8.38 14.98 -7.14
C VAL A 81 -6.93 15.44 -7.09
N LYS A 82 -6.67 16.66 -6.59
CA LYS A 82 -5.29 17.20 -6.47
C LYS A 82 -4.40 16.34 -5.58
N MET A 83 -4.95 15.77 -4.51
CA MET A 83 -4.21 14.84 -3.65
C MET A 83 -3.83 13.56 -4.41
N HIS A 84 -4.74 13.00 -5.21
CA HIS A 84 -4.46 11.82 -6.02
C HIS A 84 -3.45 12.11 -7.13
N GLU A 85 -3.50 13.28 -7.76
CA GLU A 85 -2.48 13.71 -8.73
C GLU A 85 -1.08 13.70 -8.11
N ALA A 86 -0.92 14.23 -6.90
CA ALA A 86 0.35 14.16 -6.17
C ALA A 86 0.80 12.72 -5.91
N VAL A 87 -0.14 11.83 -5.56
CA VAL A 87 0.14 10.38 -5.39
C VAL A 87 0.58 9.73 -6.70
N VAL A 88 -0.03 10.09 -7.84
CA VAL A 88 0.41 9.62 -9.15
C VAL A 88 1.84 10.06 -9.45
N GLN A 89 2.22 11.30 -9.11
CA GLN A 89 3.61 11.74 -9.29
C GLN A 89 4.59 10.97 -8.41
N MET A 90 4.24 10.72 -7.14
CA MET A 90 5.04 9.88 -6.25
C MET A 90 5.19 8.45 -6.77
N ALA A 91 4.11 7.87 -7.29
CA ALA A 91 4.12 6.55 -7.91
C ALA A 91 5.08 6.51 -9.11
N LYS A 92 5.04 7.52 -9.99
CA LYS A 92 5.96 7.62 -11.13
C LYS A 92 7.43 7.62 -10.71
N LEU A 93 7.79 8.38 -9.67
CA LEU A 93 9.16 8.38 -9.11
C LEU A 93 9.56 7.01 -8.55
N ALA A 94 8.60 6.25 -8.01
CA ALA A 94 8.80 4.88 -7.58
C ALA A 94 8.87 3.87 -8.74
N GLY A 95 8.58 4.27 -9.98
CA GLY A 95 8.53 3.40 -11.17
C GLY A 95 7.19 2.69 -11.34
N LEU A 96 6.11 3.31 -10.87
CA LEU A 96 4.74 2.81 -10.94
C LEU A 96 3.88 3.74 -11.80
N GLU A 97 2.94 3.15 -12.53
CA GLU A 97 1.89 3.87 -13.25
C GLU A 97 0.55 3.60 -12.55
N TYR A 98 -0.05 4.66 -12.01
CA TYR A 98 -1.35 4.59 -11.34
C TYR A 98 -2.45 5.16 -12.22
N ASN A 99 -3.59 4.47 -12.21
CA ASN A 99 -4.80 4.92 -12.88
C ASN A 99 -5.97 4.90 -11.87
N PHE A 100 -6.16 6.02 -11.18
CA PHE A 100 -7.20 6.16 -10.18
C PHE A 100 -8.61 6.22 -10.78
N ASP A 101 -8.74 6.63 -12.04
CA ASP A 101 -10.04 6.66 -12.75
C ASP A 101 -10.63 5.25 -12.93
N LYS A 102 -9.78 4.22 -12.95
CA LYS A 102 -10.18 2.80 -13.03
C LYS A 102 -10.20 2.10 -11.67
N THR A 103 -9.89 2.81 -10.58
CA THR A 103 -9.79 2.19 -9.26
C THR A 103 -11.18 1.82 -8.74
N VAL A 104 -11.31 0.58 -8.31
CA VAL A 104 -12.47 0.09 -7.57
C VAL A 104 -12.16 0.21 -6.09
N VAL A 105 -12.96 1.00 -5.38
CA VAL A 105 -12.95 0.97 -3.91
C VAL A 105 -13.57 -0.35 -3.49
N ALA A 106 -12.92 -1.10 -2.60
CA ALA A 106 -13.40 -2.39 -2.14
C ALA A 106 -12.82 -2.71 -0.77
N ASN A 107 -13.54 -3.52 0.02
CA ASN A 107 -13.00 -4.09 1.24
C ASN A 107 -11.84 -5.06 0.88
N SER A 108 -10.69 -4.91 1.54
CA SER A 108 -9.48 -5.69 1.28
C SER A 108 -9.37 -7.00 2.07
N PHE A 109 -10.31 -7.31 2.97
CA PHE A 109 -10.28 -8.47 3.86
C PHE A 109 -10.06 -9.79 3.11
N ASN A 110 -10.86 -10.07 2.08
CA ASN A 110 -10.71 -11.30 1.31
C ASN A 110 -9.43 -11.32 0.47
N ALA A 111 -8.93 -10.16 0.04
CA ALA A 111 -7.64 -10.07 -0.66
C ALA A 111 -6.44 -10.36 0.24
N HIS A 112 -6.56 -10.21 1.56
CA HIS A 112 -5.51 -10.60 2.53
C HIS A 112 -5.51 -12.09 2.89
N ARG A 113 -6.52 -12.85 2.45
CA ARG A 113 -6.70 -14.28 2.79
C ARG A 113 -6.22 -15.26 1.70
N ILE A 114 -5.77 -14.74 0.56
CA ILE A 114 -5.19 -15.53 -0.54
C ILE A 114 -3.68 -15.65 -0.39
#